data_AF-A0A1B7XAI4-F1
#
_entry.id   AF-A0A1B7XAI4-F1
#
_cell.length_a   1.000
_cell.length_b   1.000
_cell.length_c   1.000
_cell.angle_alpha   90.00
_cell.angle_beta   90.00
_cell.angle_gamma   90.00
#
_symmetry.space_group_name_H-M   'P 1'
#
loop_
_entity.id
_entity.type
_entity.pdbx_description
1 polymer ?
#
loop_
_entity_poly.entity_id
_entity_poly.type
_entity_poly.pdbx_seq_one_letter_code
_entity_poly.pdbx_strand_id
1 'polypeptide(L)'
;MIKYIEVDKKGYIYCSDCEQGRIQKVILKKIQKEVFVCEECESLWFSLEEIILKKSDFFTGYLEDEGHITTEGFDDWDSILENGEFVQFDEVKDTIEKYKIKVVLL
;
A
#
# COMPACT_ATOMS: atom_id res chain seq x y z
N MET A 1 -13.69 -3.42 -6.05
CA MET A 1 -13.54 -2.14 -6.74
C MET A 1 -13.94 -1.04 -5.79
N ILE A 2 -13.01 -0.16 -5.45
CA ILE A 2 -13.28 0.95 -4.53
C ILE A 2 -14.16 2.00 -5.22
N LYS A 3 -14.92 2.76 -4.44
CA LYS A 3 -15.87 3.75 -4.98
C LYS A 3 -15.19 5.07 -5.36
N TYR A 4 -14.14 5.42 -4.64
CA TYR A 4 -13.32 6.61 -4.85
C TYR A 4 -11.94 6.38 -4.24
N ILE A 5 -11.03 7.30 -4.55
CA ILE A 5 -9.80 7.51 -3.79
C ILE A 5 -9.77 8.91 -3.20
N GLU A 6 -9.06 9.05 -2.09
CA GLU A 6 -8.74 10.32 -1.46
C GLU A 6 -7.28 10.66 -1.70
N VAL A 7 -7.01 11.93 -2.01
CA VAL A 7 -5.68 12.43 -2.33
C VAL A 7 -5.46 13.72 -1.56
N ASP A 8 -4.32 13.86 -0.87
CA ASP A 8 -3.99 15.13 -0.21
C ASP A 8 -3.38 16.16 -1.15
N LYS A 9 -3.14 17.36 -0.61
CA LYS A 9 -2.54 18.50 -1.32
C LYS A 9 -1.14 18.22 -1.89
N LYS A 10 -0.45 17.17 -1.43
CA LYS A 10 0.86 16.76 -1.95
C LYS A 10 0.76 15.72 -3.07
N GLY A 11 -0.45 15.26 -3.38
CA GLY A 11 -0.69 14.22 -4.38
C GLY A 11 -0.65 12.80 -3.81
N TYR A 12 -0.53 12.63 -2.48
CA TYR A 12 -0.45 11.30 -1.88
C TYR A 12 -1.81 10.65 -1.72
N ILE A 13 -1.87 9.36 -2.02
CA ILE A 13 -3.11 8.57 -1.98
C ILE A 13 -3.34 8.03 -0.58
N TYR A 14 -4.58 8.17 -0.10
CA TYR A 14 -5.05 7.58 1.14
C TYR A 14 -5.51 6.15 0.94
N CYS A 15 -5.29 5.33 1.97
CA CYS A 15 -5.76 3.97 2.05
C CYS A 15 -7.29 3.91 1.97
N SER A 16 -7.82 3.14 1.02
CA SER A 16 -9.26 2.95 0.85
C SER A 16 -9.92 2.13 1.96
N ASP A 17 -9.13 1.41 2.75
CA ASP A 17 -9.65 0.46 3.74
C ASP A 17 -9.84 1.12 5.11
N CYS A 18 -8.98 2.09 5.47
CA CYS A 18 -9.09 2.83 6.74
C CYS A 18 -9.36 4.33 6.60
N GLU A 19 -9.14 4.92 5.43
CA GLU A 19 -9.34 6.35 5.14
C GLU A 19 -8.52 7.30 6.04
N GLN A 20 -7.46 6.79 6.67
CA GLN A 20 -6.65 7.55 7.65
C GLN A 20 -5.17 7.63 7.26
N GLY A 21 -4.58 6.54 6.80
CA GLY A 21 -3.18 6.47 6.42
C GLY A 21 -2.93 6.64 4.93
N ARG A 22 -1.72 7.08 4.57
CA ARG A 22 -1.24 7.05 3.19
C ARG A 22 -0.69 5.69 2.82
N ILE A 23 -0.66 5.42 1.52
CA ILE A 23 -0.07 4.21 0.97
C ILE A 23 1.40 4.47 0.68
N GLN A 24 2.26 3.70 1.34
CA GLN A 24 3.72 3.76 1.22
C GLN A 24 4.25 2.63 0.35
N LYS A 25 5.29 2.91 -0.44
CA LYS A 25 6.06 1.87 -1.15
C LYS A 25 7.03 1.22 -0.20
N VAL A 26 7.07 -0.10 -0.17
CA VAL A 26 7.94 -0.88 0.71
C VAL A 26 8.67 -1.92 -0.13
N ILE A 27 9.99 -2.00 0.02
CA ILE A 27 10.80 -3.04 -0.64
C ILE A 27 11.08 -4.14 0.37
N LEU A 28 10.64 -5.36 0.08
CA LEU A 28 10.98 -6.56 0.84
C LEU A 28 12.36 -7.06 0.42
N LYS A 29 13.36 -6.88 1.29
CA LYS A 29 14.79 -7.05 0.94
C LYS A 29 15.15 -8.46 0.50
N LYS A 30 14.61 -9.48 1.17
CA LYS A 30 14.96 -10.89 0.90
C LYS A 30 14.52 -11.36 -0.48
N ILE A 31 13.36 -10.88 -0.94
CA ILE A 31 12.74 -11.28 -2.21
C ILE A 31 12.82 -10.19 -3.29
N GLN A 32 13.40 -9.03 -2.96
CA GLN A 32 13.55 -7.87 -3.86
C GLN A 32 12.22 -7.49 -4.54
N LYS A 33 11.16 -7.47 -3.74
CA LYS A 33 9.79 -7.20 -4.20
C LYS A 33 9.29 -5.89 -3.61
N GLU A 34 8.86 -4.98 -4.47
CA GLU A 34 8.11 -3.79 -4.06
C GLU A 34 6.67 -4.19 -3.78
N VAL A 35 6.15 -3.71 -2.65
CA VAL A 35 4.76 -3.83 -2.23
C VAL A 35 4.25 -2.48 -1.72
N PHE A 36 2.94 -2.33 -1.60
CA PHE A 36 2.29 -1.09 -1.21
C PHE A 36 1.55 -1.32 0.09
N VAL A 37 1.90 -0.57 1.14
CA VAL A 37 1.41 -0.80 2.50
C VAL A 37 0.82 0.49 3.06
N CYS A 38 -0.32 0.41 3.71
CA CYS A 38 -0.86 1.53 4.48
C CYS A 38 -0.02 1.77 5.74
N GLU A 39 0.41 3.03 5.98
CA GLU A 39 1.21 3.40 7.15
C GLU A 39 0.46 3.29 8.49
N GLU A 40 -0.87 3.16 8.47
CA GLU A 40 -1.72 3.13 9.69
C GLU A 40 -2.37 1.77 9.99
N CYS A 41 -2.77 1.00 8.96
CA CYS A 41 -3.63 -0.17 9.13
C CYS A 41 -3.11 -1.46 8.50
N GLU A 42 -1.86 -1.47 8.02
CA GLU A 42 -1.20 -2.67 7.47
C GLU A 42 -1.89 -3.28 6.23
N SER A 43 -2.79 -2.52 5.59
CA SER A 43 -3.37 -2.92 4.30
C SER A 43 -2.29 -3.07 3.25
N LEU A 44 -2.23 -4.23 2.60
CA LEU A 44 -1.24 -4.61 1.62
C LEU A 44 -1.83 -4.72 0.20
N TRP A 45 -1.11 -4.19 -0.79
CA TRP A 45 -1.33 -4.44 -2.21
C TRP A 45 -0.01 -4.80 -2.91
N PHE A 46 -0.10 -5.57 -3.99
CA PHE A 46 1.07 -6.04 -4.73
C PHE A 46 1.31 -5.25 -6.04
N SER A 47 0.42 -4.34 -6.40
CA SER A 47 0.60 -3.42 -7.52
C SER A 47 -0.20 -2.12 -7.35
N LEU A 48 0.20 -1.08 -8.09
CA LEU A 48 -0.53 0.18 -8.17
C LEU A 48 -1.97 0.02 -8.65
N GLU A 49 -2.24 -0.92 -9.56
CA GLU A 49 -3.60 -1.21 -10.02
C GLU A 49 -4.46 -1.82 -8.91
N GLU A 50 -3.86 -2.68 -8.07
CA GLU A 50 -4.59 -3.34 -6.99
C GLU A 50 -5.09 -2.36 -5.93
N ILE A 51 -4.32 -1.30 -5.65
CA ILE A 51 -4.73 -0.18 -4.79
C ILE A 51 -6.11 0.35 -5.21
N ILE A 52 -6.36 0.41 -6.53
CA ILE A 52 -7.58 0.96 -7.11
C ILE A 52 -8.68 -0.11 -7.26
N LEU A 53 -8.31 -1.32 -7.63
CA LEU A 53 -9.27 -2.31 -8.13
C LEU A 53 -9.68 -3.34 -7.08
N LYS A 54 -8.81 -3.64 -6.11
CA LYS A 54 -8.95 -4.76 -5.18
C LYS A 54 -9.02 -4.29 -3.73
N LYS A 55 -9.57 -5.16 -2.87
CA LYS A 55 -9.44 -5.01 -1.42
C LYS A 55 -8.00 -5.37 -1.04
N SER A 56 -7.48 -4.74 0.02
CA SER A 56 -6.16 -5.08 0.52
C SER A 56 -6.09 -6.49 1.11
N ASP A 57 -4.88 -7.03 1.14
CA ASP A 57 -4.50 -8.10 2.05
C ASP A 57 -3.99 -7.50 3.38
N PHE A 58 -3.48 -8.35 4.29
CA PHE A 58 -2.89 -7.94 5.56
C PHE A 58 -1.37 -8.15 5.56
N PHE A 59 -0.60 -7.08 5.76
CA PHE A 59 0.85 -7.07 5.51
C PHE A 59 1.63 -8.04 6.39
N THR A 60 1.44 -8.00 7.69
CA THR A 60 2.16 -8.88 8.63
C THR A 60 1.75 -10.34 8.44
N GLY A 61 0.47 -10.62 8.18
CA GLY A 61 0.01 -11.96 7.81
C GLY A 61 0.69 -12.49 6.56
N TYR A 62 0.83 -11.67 5.52
CA TYR A 62 1.59 -12.05 4.31
C TYR A 62 3.06 -12.37 4.62
N LEU A 63 3.73 -11.57 5.45
CA LEU A 63 5.12 -11.83 5.83
C LEU A 63 5.28 -13.09 6.67
N GLU A 64 4.31 -13.40 7.54
CA GLU A 64 4.30 -14.63 8.34
C GLU A 64 4.14 -15.85 7.43
N ASP A 65 3.17 -15.82 6.50
CA ASP A 65 2.90 -16.90 5.55
C ASP A 65 4.10 -17.20 4.64
N GLU A 66 4.87 -16.16 4.27
CA GLU A 66 6.10 -16.29 3.49
C GLU A 66 7.33 -16.65 4.34
N GLY A 67 7.20 -16.77 5.66
CA GLY A 67 8.28 -17.09 6.58
C GLY A 67 9.35 -15.98 6.66
N HIS A 68 8.95 -14.73 6.52
CA HIS A 68 9.78 -13.54 6.67
C HIS A 68 9.85 -13.02 8.10
N ILE A 69 8.78 -13.24 8.88
CA ILE A 69 8.69 -12.90 10.30
C ILE A 69 8.26 -14.13 11.10
N THR A 70 8.45 -14.07 12.42
CA THR A 70 7.97 -15.13 13.32
C THR A 70 7.02 -14.54 14.36
N THR A 71 6.06 -15.34 14.83
CA THR A 71 5.15 -14.95 15.91
C THR A 71 5.85 -14.79 17.27
N GLU A 72 7.12 -15.18 17.38
CA GLU A 72 7.93 -15.15 18.61
C GLU A 72 9.15 -14.22 18.48
N GLY A 73 8.96 -12.92 18.24
CA GLY A 73 10.09 -12.00 18.20
C GLY A 73 9.77 -10.53 17.95
N PHE A 74 10.70 -9.66 18.34
CA PHE A 74 10.76 -8.28 17.88
C PHE A 74 11.57 -8.33 16.57
N ASP A 75 10.89 -8.53 15.46
CA ASP A 75 11.55 -8.59 14.15
C ASP A 75 12.16 -7.21 13.83
N ASP A 76 13.43 -7.21 13.43
CA ASP A 76 14.11 -5.99 13.00
C ASP A 76 13.57 -5.61 11.62
N TRP A 77 12.55 -4.74 11.59
CA TRP A 77 11.92 -4.25 10.37
C TRP A 77 12.93 -3.69 9.37
N ASP A 78 13.98 -3.02 9.84
CA ASP A 78 15.03 -2.48 8.96
C ASP A 78 15.87 -3.61 8.34
N SER A 79 15.91 -4.81 8.91
CA SER A 79 16.54 -5.97 8.28
C SER A 79 15.65 -6.63 7.21
N ILE A 80 14.33 -6.47 7.32
CA ILE A 80 13.33 -7.14 6.47
C ILE A 80 12.96 -6.28 5.28
N LEU A 81 12.77 -4.98 5.51
CA LEU A 81 12.23 -4.06 4.53
C LEU A 81 12.99 -2.74 4.43
N GLU A 82 12.72 -2.02 3.36
CA GLU A 82 13.14 -0.64 3.13
C GLU A 82 11.91 0.19 2.81
N ASN A 83 11.73 1.26 3.58
CA ASN A 83 10.64 2.22 3.39
C ASN A 83 10.96 3.17 2.24
N GLY A 84 10.09 3.21 1.24
CA GLY A 84 10.13 4.14 0.12
C GLY A 84 9.21 5.35 0.33
N GLU A 85 9.02 6.09 -0.76
CA GLU A 85 8.08 7.23 -0.80
C GLU A 85 6.62 6.76 -0.80
N PHE A 86 5.71 7.69 -0.51
CA PHE A 86 4.27 7.46 -0.67
C PHE A 86 3.88 7.38 -2.14
N VAL A 87 2.81 6.64 -2.42
CA VAL A 87 2.23 6.54 -3.75
C VAL A 87 1.64 7.89 -4.16
N GLN A 88 2.06 8.38 -5.33
CA GLN A 88 1.60 9.61 -5.93
C GLN A 88 0.39 9.34 -6.85
N PHE A 89 -0.53 10.31 -6.90
CA PHE A 89 -1.69 10.26 -7.77
C PHE A 89 -1.34 10.01 -9.24
N ASP A 90 -0.25 10.63 -9.73
CA ASP A 90 0.18 10.49 -11.13
C ASP A 90 0.56 9.03 -11.49
N GLU A 91 0.94 8.21 -10.50
CA GLU A 91 1.31 6.80 -10.73
C GLU A 91 0.12 5.88 -10.99
N VAL A 92 -1.07 6.27 -10.52
CA VAL A 92 -2.31 5.49 -10.68
C VAL A 92 -3.30 6.16 -11.63
N LYS A 93 -2.97 7.34 -12.14
CA LYS A 93 -3.87 8.18 -12.91
C LYS A 93 -4.48 7.46 -14.11
N ASP A 94 -3.67 6.72 -14.86
CA ASP A 94 -4.15 5.95 -16.03
C ASP A 94 -5.20 4.91 -15.62
N THR A 95 -5.00 4.23 -14.49
CA THR A 95 -5.97 3.27 -13.94
C THR A 95 -7.25 3.98 -13.52
N ILE A 96 -7.15 5.12 -12.84
CA ILE A 96 -8.31 5.91 -12.42
C ILE A 96 -9.14 6.35 -13.62
N GLU A 97 -8.50 6.88 -14.66
CA GLU A 97 -9.16 7.33 -15.89
C GLU A 97 -9.81 6.16 -16.63
N LYS A 98 -9.09 5.04 -16.80
CA LYS A 98 -9.57 3.82 -17.46
C LYS A 98 -10.82 3.26 -16.79
N TYR A 99 -10.84 3.22 -15.46
CA TYR A 99 -11.95 2.65 -14.68
C TYR A 99 -12.96 3.70 -14.18
N LYS A 100 -12.77 4.98 -14.53
CA LYS A 100 -13.63 6.11 -14.14
C LYS A 100 -13.85 6.21 -12.63
N ILE A 101 -12.78 6.01 -11.86
CA ILE A 101 -12.82 6.08 -10.40
C ILE A 101 -12.92 7.55 -9.97
N LYS A 102 -13.77 7.83 -8.98
CA LYS A 102 -13.92 9.18 -8.45
C LYS A 102 -12.70 9.55 -7.60
N VAL A 103 -12.21 10.77 -7.75
CA VAL A 103 -11.11 11.31 -6.94
C VAL A 103 -11.66 12.40 -6.03
N VAL A 104 -11.29 12.35 -4.75
CA VAL A 104 -11.62 13.34 -3.73
C VAL A 104 -10.32 13.98 -3.25
N LEU A 105 -10.27 15.31 -3.22
CA LEU A 105 -9.13 16.08 -2.71
C LEU A 105 -9.41 16.52 -1.27
N LEU A 106 -8.46 16.29 -0.37
CA LEU A 106 -8.52 16.63 1.05
C LEU A 106 -7.86 17.99 1.40
#